data_AF-A0A7W4W4X9-F1
#
_entry.id   AF-A0A7W4W4X9-F1
#
_cell.length_a   1.000
_cell.length_b   1.000
_cell.length_c   1.000
_cell.angle_alpha   90.00
_cell.angle_beta   90.00
_cell.angle_gamma   90.00
#
_symmetry.space_group_name_H-M   'P 1'
#
loop_
_entity.id
_entity.type
_entity.pdbx_description
1 polymer ?
#
loop_
_entity_poly.entity_id
_entity_poly.type
_entity_poly.pdbx_seq_one_letter_code
_entity_poly.pdbx_strand_id
1 'polypeptide(L)'
;MSTKSGFSLIELIVVVAIIGILASIAYPSYVEHVAKAKRADAIAVLLEGAQALERHYSVNGSYLDTNNNLAAVYPTAVNAGSVTLYTIAATASTANSFTLRATRSGSMAGDKCGNFELSSAGGKSLNGAASGVTIADCWRH
;
A
#
# COMPACT_ATOMS: atom_id res chain seq x y z
N MET A 1 42.09 5.08 44.28
CA MET A 1 42.17 3.79 43.57
C MET A 1 40.85 3.60 42.84
N SER A 2 40.82 3.85 41.53
CA SER A 2 39.56 3.81 40.75
C SER A 2 39.22 2.37 40.41
N THR A 3 38.26 1.79 41.12
CA THR A 3 37.69 0.47 40.80
C THR A 3 36.84 0.63 39.53
N LYS A 4 37.32 0.11 38.40
CA LYS A 4 36.48 -0.02 37.21
C LYS A 4 35.46 -1.13 37.46
N SER A 5 34.21 -0.78 37.74
CA SER A 5 33.09 -1.72 37.64
C SER A 5 32.85 -2.02 36.16
N GLY A 6 33.35 -3.18 35.72
CA GLY A 6 33.02 -3.73 34.41
C GLY A 6 31.77 -4.61 34.52
N PHE A 7 30.87 -4.50 33.53
CA PHE A 7 29.74 -5.41 33.38
C PHE A 7 30.22 -6.86 33.28
N SER A 8 29.50 -7.79 33.90
CA SER A 8 29.80 -9.22 33.76
C SER A 8 29.38 -9.73 32.39
N LEU A 9 30.14 -10.70 31.88
CA LEU A 9 29.82 -11.37 30.62
C LEU A 9 28.45 -12.06 30.67
N ILE A 10 28.03 -12.52 31.87
CA ILE A 10 26.69 -13.11 32.09
C ILE A 10 25.58 -12.05 32.02
N GLU A 11 25.80 -10.84 32.55
CA GLU A 11 24.82 -9.75 32.47
C GLU A 11 24.59 -9.35 31.02
N LEU A 12 25.67 -9.28 30.23
CA LEU A 12 25.58 -8.95 28.82
C LEU A 12 24.79 -10.02 28.04
N ILE A 13 25.02 -11.31 28.31
CA ILE A 13 24.26 -12.41 27.68
C ILE A 13 22.77 -12.34 28.03
N VAL A 14 22.43 -12.06 29.29
CA VAL A 14 21.02 -11.92 29.71
C VAL A 14 20.35 -10.72 29.02
N VAL A 15 21.05 -9.59 28.93
CA VAL A 15 20.52 -8.40 28.24
C VAL A 15 20.28 -8.67 26.76
N VAL A 16 21.23 -9.31 26.07
CA VAL A 16 21.07 -9.66 24.65
C VAL A 16 19.94 -10.67 24.46
N ALA A 17 19.78 -11.63 25.36
CA ALA A 17 18.67 -12.58 25.31
C ALA A 17 17.31 -11.89 25.44
N ILE A 18 17.17 -10.94 26.37
CA ILE A 18 15.93 -10.16 26.54
C ILE A 18 15.66 -9.29 25.31
N ILE A 19 16.66 -8.59 24.78
CA ILE A 19 16.53 -7.78 23.57
C ILE A 19 16.12 -8.65 22.38
N GLY A 20 16.69 -9.85 22.24
CA GLY A 20 16.34 -10.79 21.18
C GLY A 20 14.85 -11.19 21.22
N ILE A 21 14.31 -11.48 22.41
CA ILE A 21 12.89 -11.80 22.59
C ILE A 21 12.02 -10.60 22.20
N LEU A 22 12.35 -9.40 22.70
CA LEU A 22 11.57 -8.20 22.41
C LEU A 22 11.60 -7.83 20.91
N ALA A 23 12.76 -7.94 20.28
CA ALA A 23 12.94 -7.67 18.85
C ALA A 23 12.07 -8.59 17.98
N SER A 24 11.91 -9.86 18.36
CA SER A 24 11.09 -10.82 17.61
C SER A 24 9.61 -10.43 17.52
N ILE A 25 9.09 -9.69 18.49
CA ILE A 25 7.68 -9.23 18.54
C ILE A 25 7.56 -7.82 17.95
N ALA A 26 8.48 -6.92 18.33
CA ALA A 26 8.42 -5.51 17.95
C ALA A 26 8.68 -5.29 16.45
N TYR A 27 9.61 -6.03 15.87
CA TYR A 27 10.00 -5.86 14.47
C TYR A 27 8.85 -6.12 13.47
N PRO A 28 8.15 -7.28 13.49
CA PRO A 28 7.04 -7.51 12.57
C PRO A 28 5.89 -6.52 12.75
N SER A 29 5.63 -6.08 13.99
CA SER A 29 4.63 -5.05 14.28
C SER A 29 5.01 -3.72 13.61
N TYR A 30 6.26 -3.27 13.74
CA TYR A 30 6.71 -2.04 13.09
C TYR A 30 6.61 -2.10 11.57
N VAL A 31 7.02 -3.21 10.95
CA VAL A 31 6.90 -3.40 9.50
C VAL A 31 5.45 -3.30 9.04
N GLU A 32 4.51 -3.91 9.77
CA GLU A 32 3.09 -3.83 9.45
C GLU A 32 2.53 -2.41 9.65
N HIS A 33 2.98 -1.66 10.67
CA HIS A 33 2.60 -0.25 10.84
C HIS A 33 3.02 0.61 9.65
N VAL A 34 4.25 0.45 9.17
CA VAL A 34 4.75 1.17 7.98
C VAL A 34 4.02 0.72 6.72
N ALA A 35 3.76 -0.58 6.56
CA ALA A 35 3.00 -1.11 5.44
C ALA A 35 1.58 -0.54 5.40
N LYS A 36 0.92 -0.43 6.57
CA LYS A 36 -0.42 0.16 6.68
C LYS A 36 -0.46 1.62 6.23
N ALA A 37 0.53 2.42 6.61
CA ALA A 37 0.65 3.80 6.12
C ALA A 37 0.80 3.86 4.60
N LYS A 38 1.70 3.03 4.03
CA LYS A 38 1.91 2.96 2.58
C LYS A 38 0.67 2.48 1.81
N ARG A 39 -0.12 1.55 2.38
CA ARG A 39 -1.41 1.12 1.84
C ARG A 39 -2.41 2.28 1.84
N ALA A 40 -2.45 3.08 2.90
CA ALA A 40 -3.32 4.25 2.99
C ALA A 40 -2.98 5.29 1.89
N ASP A 41 -1.69 5.55 1.64
CA ASP A 41 -1.25 6.41 0.54
C ASP A 41 -1.71 5.86 -0.82
N ALA A 42 -1.57 4.55 -1.06
CA ALA A 42 -2.04 3.90 -2.28
C ALA A 42 -3.56 4.02 -2.48
N ILE A 43 -4.33 3.84 -1.41
CA ILE A 43 -5.78 3.99 -1.42
C ILE A 43 -6.17 5.45 -1.68
N ALA A 44 -5.47 6.42 -1.09
CA ALA A 44 -5.71 7.85 -1.31
C ALA A 44 -5.54 8.22 -2.79
N VAL A 45 -4.42 7.83 -3.41
CA VAL A 45 -4.19 8.12 -4.83
C VAL A 45 -5.16 7.36 -5.75
N LEU A 46 -5.58 6.14 -5.38
CA LEU A 46 -6.67 5.43 -6.09
C LEU A 46 -7.99 6.21 -6.05
N LEU A 47 -8.35 6.76 -4.90
CA LEU A 47 -9.57 7.56 -4.73
C LEU A 47 -9.48 8.90 -5.47
N GLU A 48 -8.33 9.55 -5.45
CA GLU A 48 -8.08 10.76 -6.26
C GLU A 48 -8.22 10.47 -7.76
N GLY A 49 -7.69 9.34 -8.24
CA GLY A 49 -7.85 8.92 -9.62
C GLY A 49 -9.30 8.64 -9.99
N ALA A 50 -10.04 7.96 -9.12
CA ALA A 50 -11.49 7.76 -9.31
C ALA A 50 -12.23 9.10 -9.38
N GLN A 51 -11.96 10.05 -8.48
CA GLN A 51 -12.59 11.38 -8.48
C GLN A 51 -12.27 12.19 -9.74
N ALA A 52 -11.03 12.09 -10.25
CA ALA A 52 -10.64 12.73 -11.50
C ALA A 52 -11.42 12.17 -12.69
N LEU A 53 -11.64 10.85 -12.72
CA LEU A 53 -12.46 10.19 -13.74
C LEU A 53 -13.94 10.59 -13.65
N GLU A 54 -14.52 10.65 -12.45
CA GLU A 54 -15.90 11.14 -12.25
C GLU A 54 -16.07 12.59 -12.74
N ARG A 55 -15.08 13.45 -12.48
CA ARG A 55 -15.07 14.83 -13.00
C ARG A 55 -15.00 14.85 -14.53
N HIS A 56 -14.16 14.01 -15.13
CA HIS A 56 -14.06 13.89 -16.57
C HIS A 56 -15.38 13.43 -17.20
N TYR A 57 -16.02 12.43 -16.60
CA TYR A 57 -17.33 11.92 -17.03
C TYR A 57 -18.40 13.00 -16.96
N SER A 58 -18.41 13.80 -15.90
CA SER A 58 -19.38 14.89 -15.73
C SER A 58 -19.30 15.96 -16.83
N VAL A 59 -18.13 16.15 -17.45
CA VAL A 59 -17.93 17.13 -18.53
C VAL A 59 -18.10 16.51 -19.92
N ASN A 60 -17.63 15.27 -20.12
CA ASN A 60 -17.53 14.66 -21.44
C ASN A 60 -18.56 13.55 -21.71
N GLY A 61 -19.29 13.10 -20.69
CA GLY A 61 -20.22 11.96 -20.78
C GLY A 61 -19.53 10.60 -20.98
N SER A 62 -18.20 10.54 -20.85
CA SER A 62 -17.37 9.34 -21.01
C SER A 62 -16.19 9.39 -20.05
N TYR A 63 -15.78 8.23 -19.53
CA TYR A 63 -14.53 8.11 -18.78
C TYR A 63 -13.29 8.11 -19.67
N LEU A 64 -13.46 7.69 -20.93
CA LEU A 64 -12.38 7.60 -21.91
C LEU A 64 -12.18 8.94 -22.63
N ASP A 65 -10.93 9.23 -23.01
CA ASP A 65 -10.63 10.31 -23.94
C ASP A 65 -11.09 9.99 -25.38
N THR A 66 -10.83 10.90 -26.31
CA THR A 66 -11.19 10.76 -27.73
C THR A 66 -10.49 9.60 -28.45
N ASN A 67 -9.42 9.05 -27.85
CA ASN A 67 -8.66 7.90 -28.36
C ASN A 67 -8.98 6.60 -27.61
N ASN A 68 -10.06 6.57 -26.83
CA ASN A 68 -10.43 5.44 -25.96
C ASN A 68 -9.39 5.11 -24.88
N ASN A 69 -8.66 6.12 -24.38
CA ASN A 69 -7.63 5.97 -23.35
C ASN A 69 -8.07 6.57 -22.01
N LEU A 70 -7.88 5.81 -20.92
CA LEU A 70 -8.17 6.25 -19.55
C LEU A 70 -6.94 6.88 -18.87
N ALA A 71 -5.72 6.54 -19.30
CA ALA A 71 -4.48 6.75 -18.54
C ALA A 71 -3.99 8.21 -18.48
N ALA A 72 -4.55 9.10 -19.30
CA ALA A 72 -4.11 10.50 -19.39
C ALA A 72 -4.74 11.41 -18.31
N VAL A 73 -5.71 10.91 -17.54
CA VAL A 73 -6.59 11.77 -16.71
C VAL A 73 -6.19 11.80 -15.23
N TYR A 74 -5.31 10.90 -14.76
CA TYR A 74 -5.03 10.75 -13.32
C TYR A 74 -3.57 10.29 -13.02
N PRO A 75 -3.07 10.51 -11.78
CA PRO A 75 -1.73 10.07 -11.36
C PRO A 75 -1.59 8.54 -11.35
N THR A 76 -0.49 8.04 -11.90
CA THR A 76 -0.28 6.60 -12.14
C THR A 76 0.71 5.93 -11.18
N ALA A 77 1.18 6.63 -10.14
CA ALA A 77 2.18 6.07 -9.22
C ALA A 77 2.13 6.68 -7.82
N VAL A 78 2.50 5.86 -6.82
CA VAL A 78 2.81 6.26 -5.45
C VAL A 78 4.27 5.93 -5.17
N ASN A 79 5.02 6.92 -4.71
CA ASN A 79 6.48 6.83 -4.54
C ASN A 79 6.87 7.10 -3.08
N ALA A 80 7.97 6.48 -2.64
CA ALA A 80 8.69 6.84 -1.42
C ALA A 80 10.14 7.15 -1.79
N GLY A 81 10.46 8.45 -1.84
CA GLY A 81 11.70 8.92 -2.47
C GLY A 81 11.72 8.55 -3.95
N SER A 82 12.83 7.95 -4.41
CA SER A 82 12.99 7.50 -5.81
C SER A 82 12.41 6.11 -6.10
N VAL A 83 11.77 5.45 -5.12
CA VAL A 83 11.23 4.09 -5.26
C VAL A 83 9.73 4.13 -5.43
N THR A 84 9.22 3.55 -6.51
CA THR A 84 7.78 3.35 -6.70
C THR A 84 7.28 2.20 -5.83
N LEU A 85 6.34 2.50 -4.95
CA LEU A 85 5.70 1.54 -4.05
C LEU A 85 4.44 0.95 -4.66
N TYR A 86 3.72 1.75 -5.44
CA TYR A 86 2.55 1.32 -6.18
C TYR A 86 2.49 1.99 -7.54
N THR A 87 2.04 1.24 -8.55
CA THR A 87 1.69 1.76 -9.87
C THR A 87 0.17 1.66 -10.03
N ILE A 88 -0.48 2.77 -10.32
CA ILE A 88 -1.92 2.86 -10.49
C ILE A 88 -2.25 2.90 -11.97
N ALA A 89 -3.05 1.94 -12.42
CA ALA A 89 -3.47 1.85 -13.81
C ALA A 89 -4.90 1.29 -13.90
N ALA A 90 -5.56 1.59 -15.02
CA ALA A 90 -6.82 0.98 -15.37
C ALA A 90 -6.59 -0.47 -15.79
N THR A 91 -7.40 -1.40 -15.28
CA THR A 91 -7.36 -2.80 -15.70
C THR A 91 -8.55 -3.19 -16.55
N ALA A 92 -9.62 -2.40 -16.47
CA ALA A 92 -10.77 -2.45 -17.37
C ALA A 92 -11.32 -1.03 -17.50
N SER A 93 -11.70 -0.63 -18.72
CA SER A 93 -12.28 0.68 -18.97
C SER A 93 -13.21 0.64 -20.17
N THR A 94 -14.41 1.19 -20.00
CA THR A 94 -15.38 1.48 -21.06
C THR A 94 -15.75 2.96 -20.96
N ALA A 95 -16.58 3.46 -21.88
CA ALA A 95 -17.11 4.83 -21.79
C ALA A 95 -17.86 5.08 -20.47
N ASN A 96 -18.45 4.06 -19.85
CA ASN A 96 -19.34 4.19 -18.68
C ASN A 96 -18.88 3.40 -17.46
N SER A 97 -17.73 2.76 -17.50
CA SER A 97 -17.19 2.04 -16.35
C SER A 97 -15.66 2.00 -16.36
N PHE A 98 -15.07 1.94 -15.17
CA PHE A 98 -13.65 1.68 -15.00
C PHE A 98 -13.39 0.78 -13.80
N THR A 99 -12.23 0.14 -13.83
CA THR A 99 -11.59 -0.49 -12.67
C THR A 99 -10.14 0.00 -12.62
N LEU A 100 -9.80 0.73 -11.56
CA LEU A 100 -8.45 1.13 -11.24
C LEU A 100 -7.80 0.07 -10.35
N ARG A 101 -6.50 -0.16 -10.55
CA ARG A 101 -5.68 -1.06 -9.73
C ARG A 101 -4.42 -0.36 -9.28
N ALA A 102 -4.16 -0.34 -7.97
CA ALA A 102 -2.85 -0.06 -7.40
C ALA A 102 -2.06 -1.36 -7.31
N THR A 103 -1.09 -1.52 -8.20
CA THR A 103 -0.19 -2.68 -8.28
C THR A 103 1.02 -2.44 -7.39
N ARG A 104 1.23 -3.32 -6.41
CA ARG A 104 2.33 -3.21 -5.44
C ARG A 104 3.70 -3.40 -6.11
N SER A 105 4.69 -2.66 -5.63
CA SER A 105 6.08 -2.66 -6.12
C SER A 105 7.05 -2.35 -4.98
N GLY A 106 8.36 -2.41 -5.27
CA GLY A 106 9.43 -2.10 -4.32
C GLY A 106 9.26 -2.83 -2.99
N SER A 107 9.31 -2.10 -1.87
CA SER A 107 9.15 -2.69 -0.53
C SER A 107 7.76 -3.28 -0.25
N MET A 108 6.76 -2.98 -1.08
CA MET A 108 5.39 -3.50 -0.94
C MET A 108 5.13 -4.74 -1.80
N ALA A 109 6.11 -5.21 -2.60
CA ALA A 109 5.92 -6.35 -3.51
C ALA A 109 5.41 -7.63 -2.82
N GLY A 110 5.85 -7.88 -1.58
CA GLY A 110 5.45 -9.02 -0.74
C GLY A 110 4.27 -8.74 0.20
N ASP A 111 3.59 -7.61 0.06
CA ASP A 111 2.52 -7.22 0.98
C ASP A 111 1.32 -8.18 0.93
N LYS A 112 0.81 -8.56 2.11
CA LYS A 112 -0.27 -9.54 2.26
C LYS A 112 -1.61 -9.10 1.65
N CYS A 113 -1.84 -7.79 1.50
CA CYS A 113 -3.08 -7.27 0.94
C CYS A 113 -3.13 -7.36 -0.58
N GLY A 114 -2.02 -7.64 -1.22
CA GLY A 114 -1.97 -7.72 -2.67
C GLY A 114 -2.16 -6.37 -3.36
N ASN A 115 -2.80 -6.38 -4.51
CA ASN A 115 -3.10 -5.18 -5.30
C ASN A 115 -4.48 -4.67 -4.94
N PHE A 116 -4.62 -3.37 -4.70
CA PHE A 116 -5.90 -2.75 -4.40
C PHE A 116 -6.64 -2.41 -5.69
N GLU A 117 -7.95 -2.66 -5.73
CA GLU A 117 -8.77 -2.37 -6.90
C GLU A 117 -10.03 -1.60 -6.51
N LEU A 118 -10.37 -0.60 -7.33
CA LEU A 118 -11.55 0.23 -7.16
C LEU A 118 -12.30 0.34 -8.49
N SER A 119 -13.58 -0.05 -8.48
CA SER A 119 -14.46 0.14 -9.63
C SER A 119 -15.23 1.47 -9.56
N SER A 120 -15.67 1.96 -10.71
CA SER A 120 -16.59 3.11 -10.85
C SER A 120 -17.86 3.03 -9.99
N ALA A 121 -18.34 1.81 -9.66
CA ALA A 121 -19.49 1.63 -8.76
C ALA A 121 -19.12 1.69 -7.25
N GLY A 122 -17.87 2.00 -6.92
CA GLY A 122 -17.34 1.95 -5.55
C GLY A 122 -16.99 0.55 -5.06
N GLY A 123 -17.00 -0.44 -5.96
CA GLY A 123 -16.62 -1.82 -5.64
C GLY A 123 -15.13 -1.90 -5.31
N LYS A 124 -14.82 -2.44 -4.13
CA LYS A 124 -13.45 -2.62 -3.62
C LYS A 124 -13.07 -4.08 -3.74
N SER A 125 -11.91 -4.36 -4.31
CA SER A 125 -11.36 -5.71 -4.36
C SER A 125 -9.87 -5.73 -4.06
N LEU A 126 -9.36 -6.92 -3.80
CA LEU A 126 -7.93 -7.20 -3.67
C LEU A 126 -7.56 -8.27 -4.68
N ASN A 127 -6.50 -8.03 -5.46
CA ASN A 127 -5.97 -9.00 -6.41
C ASN A 127 -4.63 -9.57 -5.91
N GLY A 128 -4.57 -10.88 -5.72
CA GLY A 128 -3.38 -11.56 -5.22
C GLY A 128 -3.08 -11.31 -3.74
N ALA A 129 -4.12 -11.15 -2.91
CA ALA A 129 -4.00 -11.12 -1.45
C ALA A 129 -3.66 -12.51 -0.91
N ALA A 130 -2.99 -12.55 0.25
CA ALA A 130 -2.67 -13.80 0.93
C ALA A 130 -3.93 -14.50 1.45
N SER A 131 -3.87 -15.84 1.57
CA SER A 131 -4.99 -16.64 2.08
C SER A 131 -5.44 -16.18 3.47
N GLY A 132 -6.75 -16.02 3.65
CA GLY A 132 -7.35 -15.58 4.92
C GLY A 132 -7.34 -14.07 5.16
N VAL A 133 -6.74 -13.27 4.29
CA VAL A 133 -6.81 -11.80 4.35
C VAL A 133 -8.12 -11.34 3.72
N THR A 134 -8.89 -10.51 4.44
CA THR A 134 -10.14 -9.95 3.93
C THR A 134 -9.96 -8.56 3.34
N ILE A 135 -10.92 -8.14 2.51
CA ILE A 135 -10.98 -6.77 1.98
C ILE A 135 -11.02 -5.76 3.13
N ALA A 136 -11.77 -6.07 4.20
CA ALA A 136 -11.89 -5.19 5.37
C ALA A 136 -10.54 -5.00 6.09
N ASP A 137 -9.71 -6.04 6.19
CA ASP A 137 -8.41 -5.94 6.86
C ASP A 137 -7.43 -4.99 6.16
N CYS A 138 -7.58 -4.84 4.84
CA CYS A 138 -6.66 -4.09 4.00
C CYS A 138 -7.16 -2.69 3.64
N TRP A 139 -8.47 -2.52 3.46
CA TRP A 139 -9.07 -1.24 3.13
C TRP A 139 -9.35 -0.37 4.35
N ARG A 140 -9.33 -0.96 5.57
CA ARG A 140 -9.56 -0.23 6.82
C ARG A 140 -8.23 0.26 7.37
N HIS A 141 -8.01 1.56 7.27
CA HIS A 141 -6.87 2.30 7.78
C HIS A 141 -7.18 2.82 9.19
#